data_AF-A0A7C2IIB6-F1
#
_entry.id   AF-A0A7C2IIB6-F1
#
_cell.length_a   1.000
_cell.length_b   1.000
_cell.length_c   1.000
_cell.angle_alpha   90.00
_cell.angle_beta   90.00
_cell.angle_gamma   90.00
#
_symmetry.space_group_name_H-M   'P 1'
#
loop_
_entity.id
_entity.type
_entity.pdbx_description
1 polymer ?
#
loop_
_entity_poly.entity_id
_entity_poly.type
_entity_poly.pdbx_seq_one_letter_code
_entity_poly.pdbx_strand_id
1 'polypeptide(L)'
;MQGMTHDERMATAAQLKDRIISRYGDNVLAVFVTSSTARGLDLPFSDLELTVVHRDGTAPDDRAYYCRRILVEIEHSEESRILLV
;
A
#
# COMPACT_ATOMS: atom_id res chain seq x y z
N MET A 1 7.66 15.89 19.01
CA MET A 1 7.64 15.40 17.62
C MET A 1 6.23 15.52 17.09
N GLN A 2 6.04 16.00 15.86
CA GLN A 2 4.73 16.06 15.22
C GLN A 2 4.54 14.85 14.33
N GLY A 3 3.44 14.10 14.54
CA GLY A 3 3.05 12.95 13.73
C GLY A 3 2.41 13.34 12.39
N MET A 4 1.91 12.34 11.68
CA MET A 4 1.23 12.48 10.39
C MET A 4 -0.29 12.39 10.57
N THR A 5 -1.00 13.35 9.99
CA THR A 5 -2.47 13.37 9.95
C THR A 5 -3.01 12.32 8.98
N HIS A 6 -4.28 11.95 9.15
CA HIS A 6 -4.97 11.05 8.24
C HIS A 6 -4.89 11.52 6.78
N ASP A 7 -5.19 12.81 6.52
CA ASP A 7 -5.18 13.37 5.17
C ASP A 7 -3.79 13.34 4.53
N GLU A 8 -2.74 13.67 5.28
CA GLU A 8 -1.36 13.56 4.79
C GLU A 8 -1.02 12.10 4.44
N ARG A 9 -1.49 11.16 5.27
CA ARG A 9 -1.27 9.72 5.09
C ARG A 9 -1.98 9.21 3.83
N MET A 10 -3.23 9.61 3.62
CA MET A 10 -3.98 9.30 2.39
C MET A 10 -3.39 9.97 1.14
N ALA A 11 -2.88 11.20 1.26
CA ALA A 11 -2.17 11.85 0.15
C ALA A 11 -0.88 11.11 -0.22
N THR A 12 -0.18 10.55 0.77
CA THR A 12 1.00 9.70 0.55
C THR A 12 0.61 8.39 -0.12
N ALA A 13 -0.46 7.74 0.34
CA ALA A 13 -0.98 6.52 -0.27
C ALA A 13 -1.36 6.74 -1.75
N ALA A 14 -2.03 7.85 -2.08
CA ALA A 14 -2.39 8.20 -3.45
C ALA A 14 -1.15 8.34 -4.36
N GLN A 15 -0.10 9.02 -3.90
CA GLN A 15 1.15 9.17 -4.64
C GLN A 15 1.88 7.84 -4.82
N LEU A 16 1.87 6.98 -3.80
CA LEU A 16 2.46 5.64 -3.88
C LEU A 16 1.71 4.77 -4.87
N LYS A 17 0.37 4.78 -4.83
CA LYS A 17 -0.49 4.08 -5.80
C LYS A 17 -0.14 4.48 -7.23
N ASP A 18 0.00 5.78 -7.54
CA ASP A 18 0.38 6.23 -8.89
C ASP A 18 1.78 5.73 -9.29
N ARG A 19 2.76 5.75 -8.36
CA ARG A 19 4.12 5.25 -8.61
C ARG A 19 4.17 3.74 -8.82
N ILE A 20 3.39 2.98 -8.04
CA ILE A 20 3.29 1.51 -8.15
C ILE A 20 2.70 1.15 -9.51
N ILE A 21 1.57 1.76 -9.89
CA ILE A 21 0.94 1.54 -11.19
C ILE A 21 1.91 1.93 -12.32
N SER A 22 2.59 3.08 -12.22
CA SER A 22 3.57 3.49 -13.23
C SER A 22 4.76 2.54 -13.34
N ARG A 23 5.17 1.88 -12.26
CA ARG A 23 6.35 1.00 -12.22
C ARG A 23 6.04 -0.41 -12.74
N TYR A 24 4.91 -0.96 -12.33
CA TYR A 24 4.56 -2.37 -12.56
C TYR A 24 3.53 -2.53 -13.69
N GLY A 25 2.87 -1.45 -14.12
CA GLY A 25 1.98 -1.43 -15.27
C GLY A 25 0.81 -2.39 -15.13
N ASP A 26 0.51 -3.10 -16.22
CA ASP A 26 -0.62 -4.02 -16.34
C ASP A 26 -0.54 -5.27 -15.44
N ASN A 27 0.58 -5.45 -14.73
CA ASN A 27 0.72 -6.51 -13.73
C ASN A 27 -0.01 -6.18 -12.43
N VAL A 28 -0.32 -4.90 -12.16
CA VAL A 28 -1.07 -4.49 -10.97
C VAL A 28 -2.57 -4.61 -11.23
N LEU A 29 -3.24 -5.40 -10.41
CA LEU A 29 -4.68 -5.62 -10.47
C LEU A 29 -5.43 -4.75 -9.48
N ALA A 30 -4.86 -4.53 -8.29
CA ALA A 30 -5.45 -3.68 -7.26
C ALA A 30 -4.37 -3.06 -6.37
N VAL A 31 -4.67 -1.88 -5.83
CA VAL A 31 -3.90 -1.23 -4.77
C VAL A 31 -4.89 -0.71 -3.75
N PHE A 32 -4.73 -1.06 -2.48
CA PHE A 32 -5.58 -0.56 -1.41
C PHE A 32 -4.81 -0.34 -0.12
N VAL A 33 -5.30 0.61 0.67
CA VAL A 33 -4.81 0.88 2.03
C VAL A 33 -5.51 -0.10 2.98
N THR A 34 -4.81 -0.57 3.99
CA THR A 34 -5.32 -1.53 4.98
C THR A 34 -5.29 -0.97 6.41
N SER A 35 -5.73 -1.80 7.36
CA SER A 35 -5.59 -1.56 8.81
C SER A 35 -6.20 -0.25 9.31
N SER A 36 -5.55 0.43 10.26
CA SER A 36 -6.07 1.61 10.97
C SER A 36 -6.38 2.78 10.02
N THR A 37 -5.50 3.02 9.05
CA THR A 37 -5.66 4.09 8.06
C THR A 37 -6.91 3.87 7.20
N ALA A 38 -7.13 2.64 6.71
CA ALA A 38 -8.33 2.32 5.92
C ALA A 38 -9.64 2.52 6.68
N ARG A 39 -9.61 2.44 8.01
CA ARG A 39 -10.77 2.60 8.89
C ARG A 39 -10.95 4.05 9.40
N GLY A 40 -10.01 4.95 9.09
CA GLY A 40 -9.98 6.30 9.66
C GLY A 40 -9.73 6.30 11.18
N LEU A 41 -9.04 5.28 11.69
CA LEU A 41 -8.71 5.11 13.11
C LEU A 41 -7.20 5.27 13.39
N ASP A 42 -6.45 5.72 12.39
CA ASP A 42 -5.03 5.98 12.49
C ASP A 42 -4.73 7.16 13.42
N LEU A 43 -3.69 6.99 14.22
CA LEU A 43 -3.18 7.97 15.16
C LEU A 43 -2.00 8.73 14.54
N PRO A 44 -1.53 9.82 15.17
CA PRO A 44 -0.42 10.61 14.61
C PRO A 44 0.86 9.81 14.31
N PHE A 45 1.08 8.67 14.96
CA PHE A 45 2.25 7.83 14.75
C PHE A 45 1.93 6.44 14.20
N SER A 46 0.69 6.21 13.76
CA SER A 46 0.37 5.01 12.97
C SER A 46 1.22 5.01 11.69
N ASP A 47 1.64 3.82 11.28
CA ASP A 47 2.20 3.55 9.97
C ASP A 47 1.16 3.72 8.85
N LEU A 48 1.60 3.47 7.62
CA LEU A 48 0.76 3.35 6.45
C LEU A 48 1.00 1.98 5.82
N GLU A 49 -0.02 1.13 5.83
CA GLU A 49 0.01 -0.19 5.21
C GLU A 49 -0.75 -0.15 3.88
N LEU A 50 -0.12 -0.69 2.82
CA LEU A 50 -0.74 -0.91 1.52
C LEU A 50 -0.60 -2.37 1.11
N THR A 51 -1.66 -2.91 0.51
CA THR A 51 -1.59 -4.17 -0.22
C THR A 51 -1.73 -3.91 -1.71
N VAL A 52 -0.86 -4.52 -2.50
CA VAL A 52 -0.88 -4.49 -3.96
C VAL A 52 -1.09 -5.90 -4.47
N VAL A 53 -2.16 -6.11 -5.22
CA VAL A 53 -2.43 -7.39 -5.87
C VAL A 53 -1.84 -7.35 -7.26
N HIS A 54 -1.00 -8.34 -7.55
CA HIS A 54 -0.37 -8.55 -8.84
C HIS A 54 -0.96 -9.76 -9.56
N ARG A 55 -0.73 -9.84 -10.87
CA ARG A 55 -0.94 -11.07 -11.64
C ARG A 55 -0.04 -12.20 -11.13
N ASP A 56 -0.49 -13.43 -11.28
CA ASP A 56 0.23 -14.62 -10.81
C ASP A 56 1.66 -14.69 -11.37
N GLY A 57 2.64 -14.90 -10.49
CA GLY A 57 4.07 -14.94 -10.80
C GLY A 57 4.72 -13.60 -11.11
N THR A 58 4.09 -12.47 -10.77
CA THR A 58 4.62 -11.12 -11.04
C THR A 58 4.83 -10.26 -9.80
N ALA A 59 4.42 -10.73 -8.61
CA ALA A 59 4.62 -9.97 -7.38
C ALA A 59 6.13 -9.86 -7.03
N PRO A 60 6.62 -8.65 -6.72
CA PRO A 60 7.93 -8.48 -6.11
C PRO A 60 7.88 -8.78 -4.60
N ASP A 61 9.03 -8.84 -3.95
CA ASP A 61 9.10 -8.99 -2.49
C ASP A 61 8.47 -7.81 -1.73
N ASP A 62 7.84 -8.12 -0.60
CA ASP A 62 7.34 -7.15 0.37
C ASP A 62 8.45 -6.23 0.87
N ARG A 63 8.10 -4.96 1.09
CA ARG A 63 9.08 -3.96 1.54
C ARG A 63 8.47 -2.94 2.48
N ALA A 64 9.26 -2.59 3.49
CA ALA A 64 8.99 -1.49 4.39
C ALA A 64 9.95 -0.33 4.12
N TYR A 65 9.43 0.90 4.15
CA TYR A 65 10.16 2.13 3.89
C TYR A 65 9.87 3.16 4.97
N TYR A 66 10.86 3.95 5.34
CA TYR A 66 10.64 5.13 6.17
C TYR A 66 10.31 6.33 5.28
N CYS A 67 9.10 6.89 5.43
CA CYS A 67 8.64 8.02 4.63
C CYS A 67 8.02 9.09 5.53
N ARG A 68 8.50 10.33 5.41
CA ARG A 68 7.89 11.53 6.05
C ARG A 68 7.55 11.35 7.54
N ARG A 69 8.40 10.59 8.26
CA ARG A 69 8.34 10.30 9.71
C ARG A 69 7.54 9.06 10.13
N ILE A 70 6.90 8.36 9.21
CA ILE A 70 6.20 7.10 9.50
C ILE A 70 6.81 5.93 8.73
N LEU A 71 6.56 4.72 9.22
CA LEU A 71 6.81 3.51 8.45
C LEU A 71 5.71 3.37 7.38
N VAL A 72 6.11 2.93 6.20
CA VAL A 72 5.22 2.55 5.11
C VAL A 72 5.51 1.12 4.76
N GLU A 73 4.53 0.25 4.89
CA GLU A 73 4.64 -1.17 4.56
C GLU A 73 3.84 -1.44 3.28
N ILE A 74 4.47 -2.14 2.34
CA ILE A 74 3.85 -2.53 1.08
C ILE A 74 3.94 -4.05 1.00
N GLU A 75 2.78 -4.69 1.15
CA GLU A 75 2.57 -6.10 0.92
C GLU A 75 2.18 -6.35 -0.54
N HIS A 76 2.79 -7.35 -1.15
CA HIS A 76 2.54 -7.78 -2.51
C HIS A 76 1.92 -9.17 -2.50
N SER A 77 0.63 -9.23 -2.83
CA SER A 77 -0.10 -10.48 -3.01
C SER A 77 -0.29 -10.79 -4.50
N GLU A 78 -0.52 -12.05 -4.83
CA GLU A 78 -0.84 -12.49 -6.20
C GLU A 78 -2.29 -12.93 -6.32
N GLU A 79 -2.86 -12.78 -7.53
CA GLU A 79 -4.17 -13.35 -7.83
C GLU A 79 -4.13 -14.87 -7.68
N SER A 80 -5.15 -15.45 -7.03
CA SER A 80 -5.24 -16.90 -6.89
C SER A 80 -5.93 -17.51 -8.11
N ARG A 81 -5.18 -18.28 -8.90
CA ARG A 81 -5.74 -19.07 -10.01
C ARG A 81 -6.71 -20.17 -9.56
N ILE A 82 -6.68 -20.56 -8.28
CA ILE A 82 -7.60 -21.56 -7.73
C ILE A 82 -9.01 -20.96 -7.50
N LEU A 83 -9.08 -19.65 -7.25
CA LEU A 83 -10.34 -18.94 -6.98
C LEU A 83 -10.95 -18.29 -8.23
N LEU A 84 -10.27 -18.39 -9.39
CA LEU A 84 -10.80 -18.00 -10.70
C LEU A 84 -11.72 -19.12 -11.22
N VAL A 85 -12.92 -19.22 -10.62
CA VAL A 85 -14.02 -20.08 -11.11
C VAL A 85 -14.73 -19.47 -12.31
#